data_AF-A0A7X9E9S1-F1
#
_entry.id   AF-A0A7X9E9S1-F1
#
_cell.length_a   1.000
_cell.length_b   1.000
_cell.length_c   1.000
_cell.angle_alpha   90.00
_cell.angle_beta   90.00
_cell.angle_gamma   90.00
#
_symmetry.space_group_name_H-M   'P 1'
#
loop_
_entity.id
_entity.type
_entity.pdbx_description
1 polymer ?
#
loop_
_entity_poly.entity_id
_entity_poly.type
_entity_poly.pdbx_seq_one_letter_code
_entity_poly.pdbx_strand_id
1 'polypeptide(L)' 'MLNRLIVDDIIKRDLQEDMPFGDITTDNLVDENSVSKAELIAKEDGVIAGLDIAARVFEVLDNEVIFNNIIYY' A
#
# COMPACT_ATOMS: atom_id res chain seq x y z
N MET A 1 4.20 -18.61 6.42
CA MET A 1 4.00 -17.35 7.18
C MET A 1 5.27 -16.54 7.02
N LEU A 2 5.18 -15.31 6.51
CA LEU A 2 6.35 -14.44 6.37
C LEU A 2 6.77 -13.91 7.75
N ASN A 3 8.08 -13.67 7.92
CA ASN A 3 8.58 -13.06 9.15
C ASN A 3 8.27 -11.56 9.13
N ARG A 4 7.34 -11.13 9.98
CA ARG A 4 6.88 -9.73 10.03
C ARG A 4 7.99 -8.73 10.33
N LEU A 5 8.99 -9.10 11.13
CA LEU A 5 10.12 -8.20 11.43
C LEU A 5 10.93 -7.88 10.17
N ILE A 6 11.25 -8.92 9.40
CA ILE A 6 12.01 -8.78 8.15
C ILE A 6 11.17 -8.00 7.11
N VAL A 7 9.89 -8.35 6.99
CA VAL A 7 8.98 -7.69 6.03
C VAL A 7 8.80 -6.21 6.35
N ASP A 8 8.53 -5.85 7.60
CA ASP A 8 8.33 -4.46 8.02
C ASP A 8 9.60 -3.62 7.81
N ASP A 9 10.79 -4.21 8.04
CA ASP A 9 12.06 -3.54 7.77
C ASP A 9 12.27 -3.27 6.27
N ILE A 10 11.88 -4.20 5.40
CA ILE A 10 11.92 -3.99 3.95
C ILE A 10 10.93 -2.90 3.54
N ILE A 11 9.66 -3.02 3.95
CA ILE A 11 8.61 -2.04 3.62
C ILE A 11 9.05 -0.64 4.01
N LYS A 12 9.55 -0.43 5.23
CA LYS A 12 9.98 0.89 5.69
C LYS A 12 11.15 1.46 4.87
N ARG A 13 12.10 0.61 4.50
CA ARG A 13 13.25 1.03 3.68
C ARG A 13 12.82 1.41 2.26
N ASP A 14 11.90 0.65 1.68
CA ASP A 14 11.40 0.92 0.33
C ASP A 14 10.53 2.18 0.31
N LEU A 15 9.69 2.41 1.34
CA LEU A 15 8.94 3.67 1.48
C LEU A 15 9.86 4.89 1.68
N GLN A 16 10.94 4.75 2.44
CA GLN A 16 11.95 5.81 2.59
C GLN A 16 12.70 6.10 1.29
N GLU A 17 12.86 5.11 0.41
CA GLU A 17 13.51 5.28 -0.89
C GLU A 17 12.60 6.01 -1.88
N ASP A 18 11.30 5.67 -1.91
CA ASP A 18 10.32 6.25 -2.82
C ASP A 18 9.93 7.70 -2.43
N MET A 19 9.78 7.96 -1.12
CA MET A 19 9.36 9.26 -0.59
C MET A 19 10.22 9.73 0.59
N PRO A 20 11.53 9.99 0.38
CA PRO A 20 12.46 10.37 1.46
C PRO A 20 12.06 11.66 2.20
N PHE A 21 11.25 12.51 1.58
CA PHE A 21 10.76 13.76 2.14
C PHE A 21 9.22 13.90 2.07
N GLY A 22 8.50 12.81 1.81
CA GLY A 22 7.06 12.81 1.49
C GLY A 22 6.75 12.91 -0.01
N ASP A 23 5.46 13.01 -0.34
CA ASP A 23 4.96 13.12 -1.72
C ASP A 23 4.46 14.55 -1.99
N ILE A 24 5.36 15.39 -2.49
CA ILE A 24 5.11 16.81 -2.79
C ILE A 24 3.92 16.98 -3.75
N THR A 25 3.66 16.03 -4.66
CA THR A 25 2.55 16.15 -5.60
C THR A 25 1.23 15.96 -4.88
N THR A 26 1.12 14.91 -4.07
CA THR A 26 -0.07 14.62 -3.27
C THR A 26 -0.30 15.71 -2.23
N ASP A 27 0.74 16.12 -1.49
CA ASP A 27 0.67 17.13 -0.42
C ASP A 27 0.15 18.49 -0.91
N ASN A 28 0.39 18.85 -2.18
CA ASN A 28 -0.04 20.14 -2.75
C ASN A 28 -1.37 20.07 -3.51
N LEU A 29 -1.82 18.89 -3.94
CA LEU A 29 -2.97 18.74 -4.83
C LEU A 29 -4.17 18.05 -4.16
N VAL A 30 -3.95 17.30 -3.08
CA VAL A 30 -4.98 16.53 -2.38
C VAL A 30 -5.24 17.14 -1.02
N ASP A 31 -6.51 17.33 -0.68
CA ASP A 31 -6.91 17.82 0.64
C ASP A 31 -6.58 16.77 1.73
N GLU A 32 -6.04 17.21 2.86
CA GLU A 32 -5.65 16.34 3.99
C GLU A 32 -6.82 15.52 4.57
N ASN A 33 -8.06 15.98 4.40
CA ASN A 33 -9.26 15.30 4.87
C ASN A 33 -9.94 14.46 3.77
N SER A 34 -9.33 14.38 2.58
CA SER A 34 -9.88 13.61 1.47
C SER A 34 -9.86 12.12 1.77
N VAL A 35 -11.04 11.49 1.70
CA VAL A 35 -11.17 10.02 1.79
C VAL A 35 -11.54 9.49 0.42
N SER A 36 -10.76 8.54 -0.08
CA SER A 36 -10.92 7.97 -1.43
C SER A 36 -10.95 6.45 -1.40
N LYS A 37 -11.49 5.84 -2.47
CA LYS A 37 -11.47 4.41 -2.71
C LYS A 37 -10.65 4.11 -3.96
N ALA A 38 -9.77 3.11 -3.89
CA ALA A 38 -9.00 2.59 -5.01
C ALA A 38 -9.28 1.09 -5.22
N GLU A 39 -9.05 0.60 -6.44
CA GLU A 39 -9.20 -0.82 -6.80
C GLU A 39 -7.92 -1.30 -7.52
N LEU A 40 -7.33 -2.39 -7.04
CA LEU A 40 -6.19 -3.04 -7.66
C LEU A 40 -6.68 -4.09 -8.66
N ILE A 41 -6.55 -3.80 -9.96
CA ILE A 41 -7.08 -4.62 -11.04
C ILE A 41 -5.93 -5.32 -11.77
N ALA A 42 -5.96 -6.66 -11.83
CA ALA A 42 -5.05 -7.44 -12.66
C ALA A 42 -5.38 -7.21 -14.15
N LYS A 43 -4.38 -6.80 -14.94
CA LYS A 43 -4.56 -6.48 -16.36
C LYS A 43 -4.30 -7.66 -17.29
N GLU A 44 -3.83 -8.78 -16.74
CA GLU A 44 -3.48 -10.01 -17.45
C GLU A 44 -3.73 -11.21 -16.54
N ASP A 45 -3.87 -12.40 -17.15
CA ASP A 45 -4.05 -13.66 -16.42
C ASP A 45 -2.79 -14.03 -15.61
N GLY A 46 -3.00 -14.56 -14.40
CA GLY A 46 -1.89 -14.96 -13.55
C GLY A 46 -2.29 -15.59 -12.22
N VAL A 47 -1.29 -15.83 -11.38
CA VAL A 47 -1.47 -16.30 -10.00
C VAL A 47 -1.20 -15.14 -9.06
N ILE A 48 -2.18 -14.82 -8.21
CA ILE A 48 -2.04 -13.75 -7.22
C ILE A 48 -1.13 -14.21 -6.08
N ALA A 49 -0.17 -13.35 -5.69
CA ALA A 49 0.70 -13.55 -4.54
C ALA A 49 1.02 -12.19 -3.88
N GLY A 50 1.25 -12.19 -2.56
CA GLY A 50 1.70 -10.99 -1.83
C GLY A 50 0.61 -9.98 -1.44
N LEU A 51 -0.68 -10.35 -1.49
CA LEU A 51 -1.78 -9.47 -1.05
C LEU A 51 -1.64 -9.03 0.42
N ASP A 52 -1.15 -9.92 1.28
CA ASP A 52 -0.85 -9.63 2.68
C ASP A 52 0.28 -8.61 2.85
N ILE A 53 1.25 -8.60 1.93
CA ILE A 53 2.32 -7.61 1.89
C ILE A 53 1.80 -6.28 1.37
N ALA A 54 1.01 -6.28 0.29
CA ALA A 54 0.37 -5.07 -0.21
C ALA A 54 -0.49 -4.40 0.87
N ALA A 55 -1.33 -5.17 1.58
CA ALA A 55 -2.11 -4.66 2.71
C ALA A 55 -1.22 -4.07 3.81
N ARG A 56 -0.10 -4.73 4.13
CA ARG A 56 0.84 -4.27 5.16
C ARG A 56 1.52 -2.95 4.78
N VAL A 57 1.82 -2.71 3.50
CA VAL A 57 2.40 -1.43 3.03
C VAL A 57 1.46 -0.27 3.36
N PHE A 58 0.17 -0.41 3.04
CA PHE A 58 -0.83 0.61 3.38
C PHE A 58 -0.99 0.80 4.88
N GLU A 59 -1.07 -0.30 5.66
CA GLU A 59 -1.18 -0.24 7.13
C GLU A 59 0.03 0.45 7.79
N VAL A 60 1.24 0.31 7.22
CA VAL A 60 2.46 0.98 7.72
C VAL A 60 2.43 2.48 7.43
N LEU A 61 1.84 2.91 6.31
CA LEU A 61 1.70 4.32 5.95
C LEU A 61 0.58 5.01 6.74
N ASP A 62 -0.57 4.35 6.84
CA ASP A 62 -1.76 4.87 7.50
C ASP A 62 -2.58 3.70 8.05
N ASN A 63 -2.76 3.69 9.38
CA ASN A 63 -3.48 2.64 10.09
C ASN A 63 -5.00 2.73 9.96
N GLU A 64 -5.54 3.79 9.34
CA GLU A 64 -6.95 3.96 9.03
C GLU A 64 -7.35 3.35 7.68
N VAL A 65 -6.37 2.98 6.84
CA VAL A 65 -6.64 2.37 5.52
C VAL A 65 -7.28 0.99 5.67
N ILE A 66 -8.46 0.84 5.08
CA ILE A 66 -9.17 -0.44 5.02
C ILE A 66 -8.82 -1.16 3.72
N PHE A 67 -7.97 -2.19 3.82
CA PHE A 67 -7.62 -3.04 2.69
C PHE A 67 -8.52 -4.29 2.63
N ASN A 68 -9.42 -4.34 1.65
CA ASN A 68 -10.31 -5.48 1.45
C ASN A 68 -9.81 -6.36 0.30
N ASN A 69 -9.65 -7.67 0.57
CA ASN A 69 -9.42 -8.65 -0.48
C ASN A 69 -10.73 -8.91 -1.23
N ILE A 70 -10.93 -8.23 -2.34
CA ILE A 70 -12.09 -8.47 -3.21
C ILE A 70 -11.57 -8.93 -4.57
N ILE A 71 -11.94 -10.16 -4.95
CA ILE A 71 -11.75 -10.72 -6.28
C ILE A 71 -13.15 -10.99 -6.82
N TYR A 72 -13.65 -10.13 -7.71
CA TYR A 72 -14.81 -10.44 -8.54
C TYR A 72 -14.33 -10.79 -9.95
N TYR A 73 -14.84 -11.92 -10.46
CA TYR A 73 -14.51 -12.55 -11.74
C TYR A 73 -14.82 -11.68 -12.96
#